data_AF-A0A7W8MHD8-F1
#
_entry.id   AF-A0A7W8MHD8-F1
#
_cell.length_a   1.000
_cell.length_b   1.000
_cell.length_c   1.000
_cell.angle_alpha   90.00
_cell.angle_beta   90.00
_cell.angle_gamma   90.00
#
_symmetry.space_group_name_H-M   'P 1'
#
loop_
_entity.id
_entity.type
_entity.pdbx_description
1 polymer ?
#
loop_
_entity_poly.entity_id
_entity_poly.type
_entity_poly.pdbx_seq_one_letter_code
_entity_poly.pdbx_strand_id
1 'polypeptide(L)'
;MTAATARPQTAMKRLAGALAFVCMVLFLLAIEQRHAVAAWDTVRTGAGPAARSVADWAARGFEDLRSTVARQTAAWTESRAVGSDGVGTGEPAGEATRPTAGGTMTMVGAELRFGNGEVLHTRPLRIAWGRDAFAPGQTFAARLAVPADAQIELREVVAPTPALPATPSSLCGDQPARAAAVVQRRDRVDLMLFRTRTIGPATPAGSLCGVWSFPVR
;
A
#
# COMPACT_ATOMS: atom_id res chain seq x y z
N MET A 1 48.39 -1.58 61.85
CA MET A 1 48.79 -1.44 60.43
C MET A 1 48.60 -2.81 59.81
N THR A 2 47.79 -3.08 58.79
CA THR A 2 47.27 -2.31 57.65
C THR A 2 45.96 -2.97 57.18
N ALA A 3 45.04 -2.15 56.67
CA ALA A 3 43.70 -2.56 56.24
C ALA A 3 43.72 -3.37 54.93
N ALA A 4 42.84 -4.37 54.86
CA ALA A 4 42.62 -5.23 53.70
C ALA A 4 41.92 -4.47 52.56
N THR A 5 42.59 -4.34 51.41
CA THR A 5 41.98 -3.87 50.15
C THR A 5 41.66 -5.07 49.26
N ALA A 6 40.42 -5.54 49.28
CA ALA A 6 39.95 -6.57 48.36
C ALA A 6 38.50 -6.34 47.90
N ARG A 7 38.30 -5.49 46.88
CA ARG A 7 37.47 -5.70 45.67
C ARG A 7 37.36 -4.39 44.85
N PRO A 8 37.27 -4.45 43.50
CA PRO A 8 36.06 -4.96 42.84
C PRO A 8 36.30 -5.62 41.46
N GLN A 9 36.72 -6.88 41.43
CA GLN A 9 36.80 -7.67 40.17
C GLN A 9 35.42 -7.98 39.56
N THR A 10 34.34 -7.90 40.35
CA THR A 10 32.97 -8.12 39.88
C THR A 10 32.44 -6.95 39.04
N ALA A 11 32.93 -5.74 39.27
CA ALA A 11 32.57 -4.56 38.48
C ALA A 11 33.14 -4.64 37.05
N MET A 12 34.40 -5.08 36.90
CA MET A 12 35.02 -5.26 35.58
C MET A 12 34.33 -6.35 34.75
N LYS A 13 33.88 -7.45 35.37
CA LYS A 13 33.16 -8.52 34.65
C LYS A 13 31.80 -8.07 34.12
N ARG A 14 31.08 -7.24 34.89
CA ARG A 14 29.78 -6.67 34.44
C ARG A 14 29.95 -5.69 33.29
N LEU A 15 31.01 -4.87 33.35
CA LEU A 15 31.30 -3.89 32.31
C LEU A 15 31.73 -4.56 31.00
N ALA A 16 32.54 -5.64 31.08
CA ALA A 16 32.90 -6.45 29.91
C ALA A 16 31.67 -7.11 29.26
N GLY A 17 30.73 -7.64 30.07
CA GLY A 17 29.49 -8.23 29.56
C GLY A 17 28.58 -7.22 28.87
N ALA A 18 28.40 -6.04 29.46
CA ALA A 18 27.63 -4.96 28.85
C ALA A 18 28.27 -4.48 27.53
N LEU A 19 29.61 -4.36 27.49
CA LEU A 19 30.33 -3.98 26.29
C LEU A 19 30.18 -5.03 25.18
N ALA A 20 30.31 -6.31 25.50
CA ALA A 20 30.14 -7.40 24.54
C ALA A 20 28.72 -7.43 23.96
N PHE A 21 27.70 -7.21 24.79
CA PHE A 21 26.31 -7.12 24.33
C PHE A 21 26.09 -5.92 23.41
N VAL A 22 26.61 -4.74 23.76
CA VAL A 22 26.55 -3.54 22.90
C VAL A 22 27.27 -3.79 21.58
N CYS A 23 28.46 -4.39 21.58
CA CYS A 23 29.18 -4.74 20.36
C CYS A 23 28.40 -5.72 19.48
N MET A 24 27.73 -6.72 20.08
CA MET A 24 26.88 -7.67 19.34
C MET A 24 25.68 -6.97 18.70
N VAL A 25 24.99 -6.09 19.42
CA VAL A 25 23.86 -5.30 18.89
C VAL A 25 24.32 -4.40 17.75
N LEU A 26 25.46 -3.72 17.89
CA LEU A 26 26.03 -2.89 16.83
C LEU A 26 26.42 -3.72 15.59
N PHE A 27 26.92 -4.94 15.78
CA PHE A 27 27.25 -5.84 14.68
C PHE A 27 26.00 -6.35 13.94
N LEU A 28 24.94 -6.69 14.67
CA LEU A 28 23.64 -7.08 14.09
C LEU A 28 23.00 -5.91 13.32
N LEU A 29 23.07 -4.70 13.88
CA LEU A 29 22.63 -3.50 13.18
C LEU A 29 23.46 -3.28 11.90
N ALA A 30 24.78 -3.44 11.95
CA ALA A 30 25.66 -3.29 10.79
C ALA A 30 25.37 -4.29 9.65
N ILE A 31 24.92 -5.51 9.96
CA ILE A 31 24.53 -6.51 8.95
C ILE A 31 23.25 -6.09 8.22
N GLU A 32 22.27 -5.53 8.94
CA GLU A 32 21.01 -5.02 8.37
C GLU A 32 21.18 -3.67 7.63
N GLN A 33 22.31 -2.97 7.81
CA GLN A 33 22.53 -1.62 7.27
C GLN A 33 22.76 -1.54 5.76
N ARG A 34 23.08 -2.65 5.06
CA ARG A 34 23.31 -2.60 3.60
C ARG A 34 22.06 -2.21 2.80
N HIS A 35 20.87 -2.40 3.35
CA HIS A 35 19.61 -2.01 2.70
C HIS A 35 19.03 -0.69 3.24
N ALA A 36 19.36 -0.30 4.48
CA ALA A 36 18.81 0.91 5.10
C ALA A 36 19.56 2.21 4.71
N VAL A 37 20.87 2.16 4.47
CA VAL A 37 21.67 3.37 4.18
C VAL A 37 21.37 3.96 2.79
N ALA A 38 21.03 3.12 1.81
CA ALA A 38 20.64 3.58 0.47
C ALA A 38 19.30 4.36 0.47
N ALA A 39 18.40 4.03 1.40
CA ALA A 39 17.12 4.73 1.58
C ALA A 39 17.28 6.07 2.33
N TRP A 40 18.35 6.26 3.11
CA TRP A 40 18.54 7.48 3.90
C TRP A 40 19.27 8.58 3.13
N ASP A 41 20.18 8.22 2.22
CA ASP A 41 20.94 9.17 1.42
C ASP A 41 20.07 9.88 0.37
N THR A 42 19.01 9.19 -0.11
CA THR A 42 17.97 9.75 -0.98
C THR A 42 17.03 10.72 -0.25
N VAL A 43 16.83 10.56 1.06
CA VAL A 43 16.03 11.49 1.88
C VAL A 43 16.82 12.74 2.25
N ARG A 44 18.12 12.59 2.57
CA ARG A 44 18.97 13.72 2.97
C ARG A 44 19.27 14.70 1.82
N THR A 45 19.42 14.19 0.61
CA THR A 45 19.72 15.04 -0.57
C THR A 45 18.49 15.77 -1.13
N GLY A 46 17.26 15.34 -0.79
CA GLY A 46 16.01 15.94 -1.28
C GLY A 46 15.40 17.06 -0.43
N ALA A 47 15.91 17.35 0.78
CA ALA A 47 15.15 18.07 1.81
C ALA A 47 15.61 19.53 2.09
N GLY A 48 16.04 20.29 1.08
CA GLY A 48 16.44 21.70 1.27
C GLY A 48 15.26 22.69 1.41
N PRO A 49 14.26 22.69 0.51
CA PRO A 49 13.17 23.68 0.57
C PRO A 49 11.82 23.15 1.12
N ALA A 50 11.62 21.82 1.16
CA ALA A 50 10.32 21.20 1.49
C ALA A 50 10.00 21.13 3.00
N ALA A 51 10.98 21.40 3.88
CA ALA A 51 10.79 21.23 5.32
C ALA A 51 9.84 22.26 5.96
N ARG A 52 9.64 23.43 5.33
CA ARG A 52 8.77 24.49 5.89
C ARG A 52 7.28 24.21 5.68
N SER A 53 6.90 23.56 4.59
CA SER A 53 5.48 23.25 4.31
C SER A 53 4.93 22.10 5.16
N VAL A 54 5.82 21.21 5.66
CA VAL A 54 5.42 20.06 6.48
C VAL A 54 5.12 20.46 7.93
N ALA A 55 5.82 21.47 8.47
CA ALA A 55 5.58 21.98 9.82
C ALA A 55 4.18 22.62 9.95
N ASP A 56 3.74 23.35 8.93
CA ASP A 56 2.41 23.99 8.89
C ASP A 56 1.24 23.01 8.70
N TRP A 57 1.53 21.78 8.25
CA TRP A 57 0.54 20.71 8.12
C TRP A 57 0.42 19.91 9.43
N ALA A 58 1.53 19.69 10.12
CA ALA A 58 1.57 18.98 11.40
C ALA A 58 0.83 19.71 12.53
N ALA A 59 0.88 21.05 12.53
CA ALA A 59 0.15 21.86 13.53
C ALA A 59 -1.38 21.78 13.36
N ARG A 60 -1.89 21.56 12.14
CA ARG A 60 -3.33 21.48 11.85
C ARG A 60 -3.92 20.08 11.99
N GLY A 61 -3.11 19.03 11.75
CA GLY A 61 -3.59 17.64 11.80
C GLY A 61 -3.80 17.08 13.22
N PHE A 62 -3.03 17.56 14.20
CA PHE A 62 -3.05 16.99 15.55
C PHE A 62 -4.30 17.35 16.37
N GLU A 63 -4.93 18.49 16.08
CA GLU A 63 -6.13 18.94 16.79
C GLU A 63 -7.39 18.20 16.28
N ASP A 64 -7.42 17.88 14.98
CA ASP A 64 -8.53 17.14 14.36
C ASP A 64 -8.54 15.64 14.73
N LEU A 65 -7.35 15.06 14.90
CA LEU A 65 -7.15 13.68 15.37
C LEU A 65 -7.73 13.43 16.77
N ARG A 66 -7.69 14.42 17.66
CA ARG A 66 -8.22 14.28 19.02
C ARG A 66 -9.75 14.25 19.05
N SER A 67 -10.39 14.96 18.12
CA SER A 67 -11.86 15.00 17.97
C SER A 67 -12.44 13.75 17.30
N THR A 68 -11.64 13.08 16.46
CA THR A 68 -12.03 11.85 15.76
C THR A 68 -11.91 10.65 16.69
N VAL A 69 -10.85 10.56 17.50
CA VAL A 69 -10.68 9.48 18.49
C VAL A 69 -11.78 9.50 19.56
N ALA A 70 -12.25 10.68 19.98
CA ALA A 70 -13.37 10.81 20.93
C ALA A 70 -14.73 10.39 20.35
N ARG A 71 -14.93 10.49 19.03
CA ARG A 71 -16.14 10.01 18.34
C ARG A 71 -16.08 8.50 18.06
N GLN A 72 -14.89 7.95 17.88
CA GLN A 72 -14.66 6.55 17.56
C GLN A 72 -14.96 5.62 18.75
N THR A 73 -14.82 6.09 20.00
CA THR A 73 -15.14 5.31 21.20
C THR A 73 -16.63 5.26 21.53
N ALA A 74 -17.43 6.23 21.09
CA ALA A 74 -18.88 6.24 21.30
C ALA A 74 -19.65 5.36 20.29
N ALA A 75 -19.11 5.17 19.08
CA ALA A 75 -19.80 4.44 18.01
C ALA A 75 -19.64 2.90 18.07
N TRP A 76 -18.83 2.38 19.00
CA TRP A 76 -18.57 0.94 19.12
C TRP A 76 -19.67 0.15 19.83
N THR A 77 -20.70 0.80 20.38
CA THR A 77 -21.71 0.12 21.23
C THR A 77 -23.04 -0.14 20.53
N GLU A 78 -23.26 0.31 19.29
CA GLU A 78 -24.59 0.18 18.67
C GLU A 78 -24.49 -0.37 17.25
N SER A 79 -24.28 -1.68 17.16
CA SER A 79 -24.59 -2.48 15.96
C SER A 79 -25.90 -3.22 16.17
N ARG A 80 -26.99 -2.74 15.57
CA ARG A 80 -28.11 -3.57 15.15
C ARG A 80 -28.91 -2.93 14.02
N ALA A 81 -28.89 -3.64 12.88
CA ALA A 81 -29.91 -3.80 11.84
C ALA A 81 -30.69 -2.57 11.34
N VAL A 82 -30.61 -2.29 10.03
CA VAL A 82 -31.76 -2.18 9.11
C VAL A 82 -31.28 -2.52 7.69
N GLY A 83 -31.96 -3.47 7.04
CA GLY A 83 -31.82 -3.74 5.60
C GLY A 83 -32.90 -3.03 4.79
N SER A 84 -32.63 -2.79 3.51
CA SER A 84 -33.56 -2.96 2.38
C SER A 84 -32.87 -2.57 1.07
N ASP A 85 -32.82 -3.56 0.18
CA ASP A 85 -33.18 -3.55 -1.24
C ASP A 85 -32.81 -2.34 -2.11
N GLY A 86 -31.87 -2.60 -3.01
CA GLY A 86 -31.59 -1.80 -4.21
C GLY A 86 -30.89 -2.67 -5.25
N VAL A 87 -31.68 -3.22 -6.16
CA VAL A 87 -31.30 -4.09 -7.28
C VAL A 87 -30.24 -3.43 -8.17
N GLY A 88 -29.13 -4.15 -8.37
CA GLY A 88 -28.08 -3.84 -9.33
C GLY A 88 -27.17 -5.05 -9.50
N THR A 89 -27.64 -6.05 -10.25
CA THR A 89 -26.87 -7.23 -10.66
C THR A 89 -25.71 -6.82 -11.55
N GLY A 90 -24.56 -6.52 -10.95
CA GLY A 90 -23.25 -6.63 -11.58
C GLY A 90 -22.57 -7.86 -10.99
N GLU A 91 -22.37 -8.90 -11.79
CA GLU A 91 -21.74 -10.15 -11.33
C GLU A 91 -20.43 -9.86 -10.55
N PRO A 92 -20.28 -10.41 -9.34
CA PRO A 92 -18.97 -10.50 -8.69
C PRO A 92 -18.08 -11.36 -9.58
N ALA A 93 -16.80 -10.98 -9.71
CA ALA A 93 -15.83 -11.60 -10.63
C ALA A 93 -15.93 -13.14 -10.63
N GLY A 94 -16.61 -13.67 -11.65
CA GLY A 94 -16.83 -15.09 -11.83
C GLY A 94 -15.59 -15.78 -12.37
N GLU A 95 -15.50 -17.08 -12.11
CA GLU A 95 -14.54 -18.09 -12.60
C GLU A 95 -13.98 -17.86 -14.03
N ALA A 96 -14.73 -17.20 -14.90
CA ALA A 96 -14.39 -16.88 -16.29
C ALA A 96 -13.19 -15.91 -16.49
N THR A 97 -12.76 -15.14 -15.49
CA THR A 97 -11.58 -14.24 -15.60
C THR A 97 -10.26 -14.87 -15.14
N ARG A 98 -10.28 -16.05 -14.52
CA ARG A 98 -9.09 -16.80 -14.10
C ARG A 98 -8.16 -17.23 -15.27
N PRO A 99 -8.64 -17.63 -16.47
CA PRO A 99 -7.75 -18.08 -17.54
C PRO A 99 -6.90 -16.95 -18.15
N THR A 100 -7.44 -15.73 -18.30
CA THR A 100 -6.73 -14.63 -18.99
C THR A 100 -5.51 -14.13 -18.22
N ALA A 101 -5.57 -14.10 -16.88
CA ALA A 101 -4.48 -13.61 -16.03
C ALA A 101 -3.49 -14.70 -15.57
N GLY A 102 -3.68 -15.96 -15.98
CA GLY A 102 -2.84 -17.09 -15.57
C GLY A 102 -2.96 -17.45 -14.08
N GLY A 103 -4.05 -17.07 -13.41
CA GLY A 103 -4.39 -17.48 -12.04
C GLY A 103 -3.53 -16.92 -10.90
N THR A 104 -2.41 -16.25 -11.18
CA THR A 104 -1.53 -15.65 -10.16
C THR A 104 -1.12 -14.24 -10.55
N MET A 105 -0.90 -13.39 -9.54
CA MET A 105 -0.27 -12.09 -9.71
C MET A 105 0.72 -11.86 -8.57
N THR A 106 1.90 -11.33 -8.88
CA THR A 106 2.85 -10.86 -7.88
C THR A 106 3.13 -9.38 -8.08
N MET A 107 3.33 -8.66 -6.97
CA MET A 107 3.69 -7.25 -6.98
C MET A 107 5.14 -7.12 -6.55
N VAL A 108 6.00 -6.61 -7.42
CA VAL A 108 7.43 -6.43 -7.17
C VAL A 108 7.78 -4.98 -7.40
N GLY A 109 7.75 -4.18 -6.34
CA GLY A 109 8.00 -2.74 -6.41
C GLY A 109 7.03 -2.04 -7.37
N ALA A 110 7.55 -1.62 -8.53
CA ALA A 110 6.81 -0.93 -9.59
C ALA A 110 6.09 -1.87 -10.58
N GLU A 111 6.26 -3.18 -10.47
CA GLU A 111 5.76 -4.14 -11.45
C GLU A 111 4.59 -4.98 -10.92
N LEU A 112 3.57 -5.16 -11.74
CA LEU A 112 2.52 -6.17 -11.57
C LEU A 112 2.80 -7.31 -12.56
N ARG A 113 3.18 -8.48 -12.06
CA ARG A 113 3.55 -9.65 -12.88
C ARG A 113 2.46 -10.70 -12.81
N PHE A 114 1.96 -11.14 -13.96
CA PHE A 114 0.84 -12.08 -14.07
C PHE A 114 1.31 -13.49 -14.43
N GLY A 115 0.51 -14.49 -14.10
CA GLY A 115 0.85 -15.90 -14.35
C GLY A 115 0.94 -16.27 -15.83
N ASN A 116 0.34 -15.47 -16.70
CA ASN A 116 0.43 -15.59 -18.16
C ASN A 116 1.74 -15.00 -18.74
N GLY A 117 2.64 -14.47 -17.90
CA GLY A 117 3.89 -13.85 -18.31
C GLY A 117 3.78 -12.35 -18.64
N GLU A 118 2.58 -11.77 -18.62
CA GLU A 118 2.38 -10.33 -18.81
C GLU A 118 2.96 -9.55 -17.61
N VAL A 119 3.56 -8.40 -17.90
CA VAL A 119 4.11 -7.47 -16.88
C VAL A 119 3.60 -6.07 -17.15
N LEU A 120 2.94 -5.48 -16.16
CA LEU A 120 2.56 -4.07 -16.18
C LEU A 120 3.54 -3.27 -15.32
N HIS A 121 4.24 -2.32 -15.95
CA HIS A 121 5.03 -1.34 -15.24
C HIS A 121 4.14 -0.22 -14.73
N THR A 122 4.33 0.16 -13.48
CA THR A 122 3.46 1.13 -12.81
C THR A 122 4.25 2.13 -11.99
N ARG A 123 3.64 3.29 -11.74
CA ARG A 123 4.12 4.26 -10.74
C ARG A 123 2.97 4.70 -9.84
N PRO A 124 3.23 5.17 -8.61
CA PRO A 124 2.17 5.67 -7.73
C PRO A 124 1.40 6.81 -8.40
N LEU A 125 0.06 6.75 -8.36
CA LEU A 125 -0.81 7.83 -8.82
C LEU A 125 -1.39 8.59 -7.63
N ARG A 126 -2.12 7.90 -6.74
CA ARG A 126 -2.65 8.42 -5.47
C ARG A 126 -3.20 7.30 -4.62
N ILE A 127 -3.52 7.60 -3.36
CA ILE A 127 -4.37 6.76 -2.53
C ILE A 127 -5.83 7.18 -2.70
N ALA A 128 -6.73 6.20 -2.79
CA ALA A 128 -8.17 6.36 -2.73
C ALA A 128 -8.75 5.57 -1.55
N TRP A 129 -10.00 5.84 -1.21
CA TRP A 129 -10.75 5.09 -0.22
C TRP A 129 -11.82 4.22 -0.89
N GLY A 130 -12.23 3.14 -0.22
CA GLY A 130 -13.33 2.29 -0.67
C GLY A 130 -14.60 3.09 -1.01
N ARG A 131 -14.93 4.11 -0.22
CA ARG A 131 -16.08 5.00 -0.45
C ARG A 131 -15.95 5.91 -1.67
N ASP A 132 -14.74 6.10 -2.21
CA ASP A 132 -14.54 6.99 -3.34
C ASP A 132 -15.20 6.40 -4.60
N ALA A 133 -15.80 7.28 -5.40
CA ALA A 133 -16.36 6.91 -6.68
C ALA A 133 -15.26 6.76 -7.74
N PHE A 134 -15.32 5.68 -8.53
CA PHE A 134 -14.44 5.48 -9.70
C PHE A 134 -15.16 5.64 -11.03
N ALA A 135 -16.49 5.76 -11.01
CA ALA A 135 -17.39 6.06 -12.12
C ALA A 135 -18.73 6.60 -11.55
N PRO A 136 -19.63 7.17 -12.37
CA PRO A 136 -20.93 7.64 -11.90
C PRO A 136 -21.70 6.53 -11.16
N GLY A 137 -22.02 6.77 -9.89
CA GLY A 137 -22.76 5.83 -9.04
C GLY A 137 -22.01 4.56 -8.63
N GLN A 138 -20.70 4.43 -8.92
CA GLN A 138 -19.91 3.24 -8.57
C GLN A 138 -18.74 3.57 -7.66
N THR A 139 -18.61 2.84 -6.55
CA THR A 139 -17.55 2.99 -5.56
C THR A 139 -16.61 1.79 -5.54
N PHE A 140 -15.36 2.00 -5.12
CA PHE A 140 -14.40 0.91 -5.00
C PHE A 140 -14.86 -0.16 -4.00
N ALA A 141 -15.47 0.24 -2.89
CA ALA A 141 -16.00 -0.63 -1.85
C ALA A 141 -17.04 -1.61 -2.39
N ALA A 142 -18.01 -1.09 -3.14
CA ALA A 142 -19.04 -1.91 -3.75
C ALA A 142 -18.44 -2.86 -4.80
N ARG A 143 -17.51 -2.37 -5.64
CA ARG A 143 -16.98 -3.15 -6.76
C ARG A 143 -15.97 -4.22 -6.36
N LEU A 144 -15.16 -3.96 -5.32
CA LEU A 144 -14.12 -4.86 -4.81
C LEU A 144 -14.57 -5.66 -3.58
N ALA A 145 -15.80 -5.47 -3.11
CA ALA A 145 -16.31 -6.07 -1.87
C ALA A 145 -15.36 -5.85 -0.68
N VAL A 146 -14.99 -4.59 -0.48
CA VAL A 146 -14.12 -4.12 0.62
C VAL A 146 -14.83 -3.05 1.45
N PRO A 147 -14.43 -2.82 2.71
CA PRO A 147 -14.97 -1.74 3.53
C PRO A 147 -14.84 -0.34 2.88
N ALA A 148 -15.74 0.57 3.25
CA ALA A 148 -15.75 1.95 2.76
C ALA A 148 -14.51 2.77 3.16
N ASP A 149 -13.83 2.37 4.23
CA ASP A 149 -12.57 2.91 4.73
C ASP A 149 -11.34 2.09 4.29
N ALA A 150 -11.51 1.07 3.43
CA ALA A 150 -10.38 0.36 2.86
C ALA A 150 -9.52 1.32 2.02
N GLN A 151 -8.20 1.23 2.19
CA GLN A 151 -7.25 1.96 1.38
C GLN A 151 -7.07 1.27 0.03
N ILE A 152 -7.23 2.03 -1.05
CA ILE A 152 -7.05 1.57 -2.43
C ILE A 152 -5.85 2.30 -3.02
N GLU A 153 -4.83 1.55 -3.44
CA GLU A 153 -3.67 2.12 -4.11
C GLU A 153 -3.98 2.29 -5.60
N LEU A 154 -4.07 3.55 -6.05
CA LEU A 154 -4.15 3.83 -7.48
C LEU A 154 -2.74 4.02 -8.03
N ARG A 155 -2.47 3.34 -9.14
CA ARG A 155 -1.19 3.32 -9.83
C ARG A 155 -1.42 3.67 -11.28
N GLU A 156 -0.55 4.49 -11.86
CA GLU A 156 -0.55 4.73 -13.30
C GLU A 156 0.22 3.60 -13.99
N VAL A 157 -0.35 3.04 -15.05
CA VAL A 157 0.34 2.06 -15.91
C VAL A 157 1.14 2.84 -16.94
N VAL A 158 2.45 2.62 -16.93
CA VAL A 158 3.41 3.34 -17.77
C VAL A 158 4.06 2.40 -18.78
N ALA A 159 4.56 2.95 -19.88
CA ALA A 159 5.39 2.18 -20.79
C ALA A 159 6.69 1.77 -20.07
N PRO A 160 7.30 0.61 -20.42
CA PRO A 160 8.60 0.21 -19.88
C PRO A 160 9.69 1.27 -20.15
N THR A 161 9.58 1.94 -21.30
CA THR A 161 10.48 3.01 -21.73
C THR A 161 9.66 4.23 -22.13
N PRO A 162 10.02 5.47 -21.73
CA PRO A 162 9.23 6.67 -22.02
C PRO A 162 9.00 6.96 -23.52
N ALA A 163 9.90 6.48 -24.38
CA ALA A 163 9.81 6.65 -25.83
C ALA A 163 8.79 5.71 -26.51
N LEU A 164 8.26 4.73 -25.76
CA LEU A 164 7.35 3.72 -26.29
C LEU A 164 5.90 3.97 -25.83
N PRO A 165 4.91 3.55 -26.62
CA PRO A 165 3.54 3.51 -26.15
C PRO A 165 3.39 2.51 -24.99
N ALA A 166 2.34 2.67 -24.17
CA ALA A 166 1.99 1.69 -23.16
C ALA A 166 1.64 0.36 -23.83
N THR A 167 2.14 -0.73 -23.27
CA THR A 167 1.95 -2.08 -23.78
C THR A 167 0.47 -2.46 -23.75
N PRO A 168 -0.09 -3.01 -24.85
CA PRO A 168 -1.38 -3.68 -24.84
C PRO A 168 -1.45 -4.75 -23.74
N SER A 169 -2.63 -4.92 -23.14
CA SER A 169 -2.85 -5.89 -22.08
C SER A 169 -3.97 -6.84 -22.45
N SER A 170 -3.74 -8.14 -22.30
CA SER A 170 -4.77 -9.17 -22.50
C SER A 170 -5.94 -8.97 -21.53
N LEU A 171 -5.65 -8.43 -20.33
CA LEU A 171 -6.62 -8.09 -19.31
C LEU A 171 -7.49 -6.88 -19.67
N CYS A 172 -7.14 -6.15 -20.73
CA CYS A 172 -7.94 -5.03 -21.23
C CYS A 172 -8.44 -5.22 -22.66
N GLY A 173 -8.46 -6.46 -23.16
CA GLY A 173 -8.88 -6.79 -24.52
C GLY A 173 -7.91 -6.25 -25.57
N ASP A 174 -6.61 -6.45 -25.32
CA ASP A 174 -5.49 -5.99 -26.15
C ASP A 174 -5.45 -4.47 -26.36
N GLN A 175 -6.10 -3.73 -25.46
CA GLN A 175 -5.97 -2.29 -25.34
C GLN A 175 -4.97 -1.93 -24.26
N PRO A 176 -4.28 -0.78 -24.35
CA PRO A 176 -3.39 -0.34 -23.29
C PRO A 176 -4.16 -0.01 -22.01
N ALA A 177 -3.80 -0.68 -20.91
CA ALA A 177 -4.18 -0.23 -19.57
C ALA A 177 -3.42 1.07 -19.25
N ARG A 178 -4.07 1.98 -18.52
CA ARG A 178 -3.51 3.30 -18.14
C ARG A 178 -3.52 3.54 -16.64
N ALA A 179 -4.37 2.83 -15.89
CA ALA A 179 -4.33 2.83 -14.43
C ALA A 179 -4.70 1.46 -13.87
N ALA A 180 -4.23 1.21 -12.66
CA ALA A 180 -4.58 0.07 -11.83
C ALA A 180 -5.08 0.58 -10.47
N ALA A 181 -6.16 -0.01 -9.96
CA ALA A 181 -6.54 0.09 -8.56
C ALA A 181 -6.22 -1.24 -7.88
N VAL A 182 -5.43 -1.17 -6.82
CA VAL A 182 -4.95 -2.35 -6.10
C VAL A 182 -5.38 -2.25 -4.64
N VAL A 183 -5.92 -3.34 -4.10
CA VAL A 183 -6.12 -3.50 -2.67
C VAL A 183 -5.53 -4.83 -2.22
N GLN A 184 -4.64 -4.75 -1.23
CA GLN A 184 -4.05 -5.93 -0.61
C GLN A 184 -4.87 -6.35 0.61
N ARG A 185 -5.21 -7.64 0.67
CA ARG A 185 -5.87 -8.29 1.80
C ARG A 185 -4.94 -9.34 2.39
N ARG A 186 -5.37 -9.98 3.48
CA ARG A 186 -4.57 -11.00 4.17
C ARG A 186 -4.23 -12.21 3.29
N ASP A 187 -5.16 -12.63 2.45
CA ASP A 187 -5.11 -13.86 1.67
C ASP A 187 -5.10 -13.63 0.15
N ARG A 188 -5.32 -12.39 -0.30
CA ARG A 188 -5.47 -12.06 -1.72
C ARG A 188 -5.14 -10.60 -2.04
N VAL A 189 -4.94 -10.32 -3.32
CA VAL A 189 -4.83 -8.99 -3.90
C VAL A 189 -5.96 -8.83 -4.90
N ASP A 190 -6.80 -7.82 -4.71
CA ASP A 190 -7.83 -7.48 -5.68
C ASP A 190 -7.32 -6.34 -6.57
N LEU A 191 -7.54 -6.47 -7.87
CA LEU A 191 -7.06 -5.58 -8.93
C LEU A 191 -8.23 -5.11 -9.78
N MET A 192 -8.26 -3.81 -10.09
CA MET A 192 -9.03 -3.26 -11.20
C MET A 192 -8.07 -2.62 -12.20
N LEU A 193 -8.34 -2.78 -13.50
CA LEU A 193 -7.58 -2.11 -14.56
C LEU A 193 -8.48 -1.16 -15.34
N PHE A 194 -7.93 -0.03 -15.76
CA PHE A 194 -8.65 1.02 -16.46
C PHE A 194 -7.93 1.44 -17.74
N ARG A 195 -8.69 1.75 -18.78
CA ARG A 195 -8.24 2.32 -20.07
C ARG A 195 -7.88 3.80 -19.98
N THR A 196 -8.18 4.45 -18.86
CA THR A 196 -7.86 5.86 -18.61
C THR A 196 -7.04 6.00 -17.34
N ARG A 197 -6.20 7.05 -17.28
CA ARG A 197 -5.44 7.39 -16.07
C ARG A 197 -6.27 8.17 -15.05
N THR A 198 -7.33 8.84 -15.51
CA THR A 198 -8.13 9.74 -14.66
C THR A 198 -9.29 8.96 -14.06
N ILE A 199 -9.15 8.58 -12.79
CA ILE A 199 -10.12 7.75 -12.06
C ILE A 199 -10.87 8.60 -11.03
N GLY A 200 -12.19 8.67 -11.19
CA GLY A 200 -13.09 9.46 -10.34
C GLY A 200 -14.56 9.37 -10.78
N PRO A 201 -15.45 10.18 -10.18
CA PRO A 201 -16.88 10.13 -10.44
C PRO A 201 -17.28 10.47 -11.89
N ALA A 202 -16.41 11.16 -12.64
CA ALA A 202 -16.64 11.51 -14.04
C ALA A 202 -16.02 10.50 -15.03
N THR A 203 -15.36 9.45 -14.55
CA THR A 203 -14.75 8.44 -15.41
C THR A 203 -15.84 7.68 -16.19
N PRO A 204 -15.74 7.57 -17.53
CA PRO A 204 -16.71 6.80 -18.31
C PRO A 204 -16.77 5.35 -17.85
N ALA A 205 -17.97 4.78 -17.68
CA ALA A 205 -18.15 3.40 -17.22
C ALA A 205 -17.41 2.37 -18.09
N GLY A 206 -17.34 2.59 -19.41
CA GLY A 206 -16.59 1.75 -20.35
C GLY A 206 -15.07 1.84 -20.24
N SER A 207 -14.54 2.63 -19.30
CA SER A 207 -13.10 2.72 -19.04
C SER A 207 -12.58 1.57 -18.19
N LEU A 208 -13.43 0.86 -17.44
CA LEU A 208 -13.02 -0.30 -16.65
C LEU A 208 -12.75 -1.49 -17.59
N CYS A 209 -11.52 -1.99 -17.58
CA CYS A 209 -11.13 -3.20 -18.30
C CYS A 209 -11.73 -4.45 -17.64
N GLY A 210 -11.65 -4.52 -16.32
CA GLY A 210 -12.08 -5.68 -15.55
C GLY A 210 -11.65 -5.60 -14.09
N VAL A 211 -12.03 -6.64 -13.34
CA VAL A 211 -11.73 -6.81 -11.92
C VAL A 211 -11.28 -8.25 -11.68
N TRP A 212 -10.19 -8.43 -10.94
CA TRP A 212 -9.58 -9.72 -10.66
C TRP A 212 -9.21 -9.84 -9.19
N SER A 213 -9.11 -11.08 -8.73
CA SER A 213 -8.68 -11.42 -7.38
C SER A 213 -7.63 -12.52 -7.46
N PHE A 214 -6.48 -12.29 -6.84
CA PHE A 214 -5.32 -13.19 -6.89
C PHE A 214 -4.93 -13.61 -5.49
N PRO A 215 -4.73 -14.92 -5.21
CA PRO A 215 -4.24 -15.33 -3.90
C PRO A 215 -2.83 -14.78 -3.64
N VAL A 216 -2.57 -14.34 -2.41
CA VAL A 216 -1.19 -14.04 -1.96
C VAL A 216 -0.51 -15.39 -1.71
N ARG A 217 0.65 -15.61 -2.31
CA ARG A 217 1.50 -16.79 -2.06
C ARG A 217 2.57 -16.48 -1.03
#